data_AF-A0A0A3J4M0-F1
#
_entry.id   AF-A0A0A3J4M0-F1
#
_cell.length_a   1.000
_cell.length_b   1.000
_cell.length_c   1.000
_cell.angle_alpha   90.00
_cell.angle_beta   90.00
_cell.angle_gamma   90.00
#
_symmetry.space_group_name_H-M   'P 1'
#
loop_
_entity.id
_entity.type
_entity.pdbx_description
1 polymer ?
#
loop_
_entity_poly.entity_id
_entity_poly.type
_entity_poly.pdbx_seq_one_letter_code
_entity_poly.pdbx_strand_id
1 'polypeptide(L)'
;MAVSNSFLEMLIQQGRNVLNHMKDLRWVAGKQGKDRASLIERFTANQHSFNVYTYANEEVKQSAEVKAFQEKLTLFGNEFHAARFDIEGEVDEDKINILYDEVLVAYNDMVIALGFDKEIVNVNRF
;
A
#
# COMPACT_ATOMS: atom_id res chain seq x y z
N MET A 1 -3.40 -24.08 9.94
CA MET A 1 -3.48 -23.46 11.27
C MET A 1 -4.36 -22.25 11.11
N ALA A 2 -5.43 -22.14 11.89
CA ALA A 2 -6.27 -20.94 11.87
C ALA A 2 -5.41 -19.71 12.15
N VAL A 3 -5.62 -18.63 11.40
CA VAL A 3 -4.90 -17.37 11.62
C VAL A 3 -5.20 -16.81 13.02
N SER A 4 -4.19 -16.35 13.76
CA SER A 4 -4.40 -15.73 15.06
C SER A 4 -4.75 -14.25 14.93
N ASN A 5 -5.54 -13.71 15.86
CA ASN A 5 -5.83 -12.27 15.91
C ASN A 5 -4.54 -11.43 15.98
N SER A 6 -3.54 -11.86 16.75
CA SER A 6 -2.25 -11.16 16.84
C SER A 6 -1.50 -11.10 15.50
N PHE A 7 -1.65 -12.13 14.66
CA PHE A 7 -1.07 -12.14 13.32
C PHE A 7 -1.80 -11.16 12.40
N LEU A 8 -3.14 -11.15 12.46
CA LEU A 8 -3.95 -10.21 11.69
C LEU A 8 -3.70 -8.76 12.10
N GLU A 9 -3.55 -8.47 13.40
CA GLU A 9 -3.15 -7.15 13.89
C GLU A 9 -1.82 -6.68 13.29
N MET A 10 -0.83 -7.57 13.24
CA MET A 10 0.47 -7.27 12.64
C MET A 10 0.37 -7.02 11.14
N LEU A 11 -0.40 -7.83 10.42
CA LEU A 11 -0.67 -7.66 8.98
C LEU A 11 -1.30 -6.29 8.71
N ILE A 12 -2.33 -5.94 9.47
CA ILE A 12 -3.06 -4.68 9.31
C ILE A 12 -2.17 -3.49 9.63
N GLN A 13 -1.33 -3.60 10.67
CA GLN A 13 -0.32 -2.60 10.97
C GLN A 13 0.67 -2.41 9.82
N GLN A 14 1.11 -3.49 9.17
CA GLN A 14 1.96 -3.37 7.98
C GLN A 14 1.21 -2.68 6.84
N GLY A 15 -0.04 -3.04 6.59
CA GLY A 15 -0.87 -2.37 5.58
C GLY A 15 -1.00 -0.87 5.84
N ARG A 16 -1.24 -0.48 7.09
CA ARG A 16 -1.33 0.93 7.51
C ARG A 16 -0.01 1.67 7.35
N ASN A 17 1.11 1.01 7.64
CA ASN A 17 2.43 1.58 7.38
C ASN A 17 2.65 1.85 5.89
N VAL A 18 2.20 0.95 5.00
CA VAL A 18 2.23 1.19 3.55
C VAL A 18 1.43 2.45 3.19
N LEU A 19 0.19 2.58 3.69
CA LEU A 19 -0.65 3.74 3.39
C LEU A 19 -0.02 5.07 3.81
N ASN A 20 0.61 5.11 4.98
CA ASN A 20 1.30 6.31 5.47
C ASN A 20 2.44 6.73 4.51
N HIS A 21 3.23 5.77 4.02
CA HIS A 21 4.31 6.08 3.08
C HIS A 21 3.79 6.42 1.68
N MET A 22 2.69 5.80 1.25
CA MET A 22 2.00 6.18 0.01
C MET A 22 1.51 7.61 0.05
N LYS A 23 1.02 8.08 1.20
CA LYS A 23 0.61 9.47 1.39
C LYS A 23 1.79 10.37 1.06
N ASP A 24 2.91 10.21 1.76
CA ASP A 24 4.10 11.03 1.55
C ASP A 24 4.58 11.00 0.10
N LEU A 25 4.54 9.81 -0.53
CA LEU A 25 4.95 9.64 -1.92
C LEU A 25 3.99 10.32 -2.92
N ARG A 26 2.68 10.27 -2.68
CA ARG A 26 1.66 11.02 -3.44
C ARG A 26 1.95 12.52 -3.42
N TRP A 27 2.26 13.09 -2.25
CA TRP A 27 2.55 14.52 -2.09
C TRP A 27 3.78 15.02 -2.88
N VAL A 28 4.65 14.10 -3.31
CA VAL A 28 5.86 14.42 -4.07
C VAL A 28 5.87 13.82 -5.47
N ALA A 29 4.75 13.26 -5.96
CA ALA A 29 4.71 12.53 -7.22
C ALA A 29 5.21 13.38 -8.41
N GLY A 30 4.72 14.62 -8.52
CA GLY A 30 5.15 15.60 -9.53
C GLY A 30 6.51 16.23 -9.32
N LYS A 31 7.16 15.96 -8.18
CA LYS A 31 8.51 16.48 -7.90
C LYS A 31 9.54 15.50 -8.45
N GLN A 32 10.76 15.97 -8.67
CA GLN A 32 11.90 15.13 -9.04
C GLN A 32 12.97 15.16 -7.94
N GLY A 33 13.96 14.26 -8.03
CA GLY A 33 15.13 14.31 -7.16
C GLY A 33 15.20 13.22 -6.09
N LYS A 34 16.26 13.32 -5.27
CA LYS A 34 16.64 12.28 -4.29
C LYS A 34 15.59 12.03 -3.21
N ASP A 35 14.83 13.04 -2.83
CA ASP A 35 13.80 12.89 -1.80
C ASP A 35 12.66 11.97 -2.29
N ARG A 36 12.21 12.15 -3.54
CA ARG A 36 11.24 11.26 -4.17
C ARG A 36 11.79 9.83 -4.27
N ALA A 37 13.04 9.67 -4.73
CA ALA A 37 13.67 8.36 -4.82
C ALA A 37 13.73 7.64 -3.45
N SER A 38 14.09 8.34 -2.37
CA SER A 38 14.10 7.78 -1.02
C SER A 38 12.71 7.37 -0.55
N LEU A 39 11.67 8.14 -0.90
CA LEU A 39 10.29 7.79 -0.58
C LEU A 39 9.79 6.56 -1.37
N ILE A 40 10.19 6.41 -2.64
CA ILE A 40 9.92 5.21 -3.45
C ILE A 40 10.54 3.97 -2.79
N GLU A 41 11.78 4.05 -2.32
CA GLU A 41 12.46 2.96 -1.62
C GLU A 41 11.72 2.57 -0.34
N ARG A 42 11.33 3.56 0.49
CA ARG A 42 10.58 3.31 1.72
C ARG A 42 9.22 2.68 1.45
N PHE A 43 8.48 3.19 0.46
CA PHE A 43 7.21 2.59 0.04
C PHE A 43 7.41 1.12 -0.36
N THR A 44 8.40 0.85 -1.22
CA THR A 44 8.71 -0.52 -1.69
C THR A 44 9.06 -1.46 -0.54
N ALA A 45 9.85 -0.99 0.45
CA ALA A 45 10.21 -1.77 1.62
C ALA A 45 9.00 -2.08 2.52
N ASN A 46 8.09 -1.13 2.73
CA ASN A 46 6.88 -1.36 3.50
C ASN A 46 5.92 -2.30 2.78
N GLN A 47 5.77 -2.14 1.46
CA GLN A 47 4.98 -3.06 0.63
C GLN A 47 5.54 -4.48 0.71
N HIS A 48 6.87 -4.63 0.68
CA HIS A 48 7.52 -5.91 0.87
C HIS A 48 7.20 -6.52 2.24
N SER A 49 7.31 -5.75 3.33
CA SER A 49 6.94 -6.22 4.67
C SER A 49 5.49 -6.71 4.72
N PHE A 50 4.55 -5.97 4.15
CA PHE A 50 3.15 -6.39 4.06
C PHE A 50 3.00 -7.73 3.30
N ASN A 51 3.70 -7.89 2.18
CA ASN A 51 3.69 -9.12 1.39
C ASN A 51 4.28 -10.32 2.16
N VAL A 52 5.35 -10.12 2.95
CA VAL A 52 5.92 -11.17 3.79
C VAL A 52 4.89 -11.70 4.79
N TYR A 53 4.17 -10.81 5.48
CA TYR A 53 3.09 -11.24 6.38
C TYR A 53 1.95 -11.90 5.61
N THR A 54 1.58 -11.38 4.44
CA THR A 54 0.54 -12.01 3.61
C THR A 54 0.90 -13.46 3.25
N TYR A 55 2.15 -13.73 2.85
CA TYR A 55 2.58 -15.07 2.46
C TYR A 55 2.93 -16.01 3.63
N ALA A 56 3.02 -15.48 4.84
CA ALA A 56 3.28 -16.27 6.04
C ALA A 56 2.06 -17.09 6.52
N ASN A 57 0.86 -16.81 6.00
CA ASN A 57 -0.35 -17.55 6.33
C ASN A 57 -1.20 -17.82 5.08
N GLU A 58 -1.57 -19.08 4.85
CA GLU A 58 -2.28 -19.49 3.62
C GLU A 58 -3.71 -18.95 3.54
N GLU A 59 -4.42 -18.79 4.66
CA GLU A 59 -5.79 -18.24 4.67
C GLU A 59 -5.77 -16.76 4.24
N VAL A 60 -4.83 -15.98 4.79
CA VAL A 60 -4.62 -14.58 4.43
C VAL A 60 -4.17 -14.45 2.98
N LYS A 61 -3.18 -15.25 2.56
CA LYS A 61 -2.71 -15.29 1.17
C LYS A 61 -3.84 -15.61 0.17
N GLN A 62 -4.84 -16.39 0.58
CA GLN A 62 -5.94 -16.79 -0.30
C GLN A 62 -7.12 -15.81 -0.31
N SER A 63 -7.26 -14.94 0.71
CA SER A 63 -8.31 -13.90 0.78
C SER A 63 -8.35 -13.05 -0.48
N ALA A 64 -9.57 -12.84 -0.99
CA ALA A 64 -9.79 -12.04 -2.19
C ALA A 64 -9.47 -10.56 -1.93
N GLU A 65 -9.83 -10.05 -0.76
CA GLU A 65 -9.66 -8.66 -0.35
C GLU A 65 -8.19 -8.33 -0.10
N VAL A 66 -7.43 -9.26 0.51
CA VAL A 66 -5.97 -9.11 0.67
C VAL A 66 -5.29 -9.06 -0.70
N LYS A 67 -5.66 -9.95 -1.63
CA LYS A 67 -5.12 -9.93 -3.00
C LYS A 67 -5.48 -8.65 -3.75
N ALA A 68 -6.72 -8.19 -3.63
CA ALA A 68 -7.17 -6.95 -4.25
C ALA A 68 -6.36 -5.75 -3.73
N PHE A 69 -6.12 -5.68 -2.42
CA PHE A 69 -5.26 -4.66 -1.83
C PHE A 69 -3.81 -4.76 -2.35
N GLN A 70 -3.22 -5.96 -2.43
CA GLN A 70 -1.87 -6.15 -3.01
C GLN A 70 -1.79 -5.69 -4.48
N GLU A 71 -2.82 -5.98 -5.27
CA GLU A 71 -2.89 -5.55 -6.66
C GLU A 71 -2.94 -4.03 -6.77
N LYS A 72 -3.78 -3.36 -5.97
CA LYS A 72 -3.85 -1.90 -5.93
C LYS A 72 -2.53 -1.25 -5.49
N LEU A 73 -1.85 -1.81 -4.49
CA LEU A 73 -0.51 -1.37 -4.10
C LEU A 73 0.50 -1.50 -5.25
N THR A 74 0.42 -2.59 -6.01
CA THR A 74 1.30 -2.85 -7.15
C THR A 74 1.04 -1.84 -8.27
N LEU A 75 -0.23 -1.57 -8.59
CA LEU A 75 -0.60 -0.57 -9.59
C LEU A 75 -0.11 0.83 -9.21
N PHE A 76 -0.30 1.24 -7.95
CA PHE A 76 0.24 2.51 -7.45
C PHE A 76 1.77 2.58 -7.58
N GLY A 77 2.47 1.52 -7.17
CA GLY A 77 3.93 1.46 -7.26
C GLY A 77 4.48 1.50 -8.68
N ASN A 78 3.75 0.95 -9.65
CA ASN A 78 4.16 0.90 -11.06
C ASN A 78 4.25 2.28 -11.71
N GLU A 79 3.46 3.26 -11.27
CA GLU A 79 3.54 4.63 -11.77
C GLU A 79 4.90 5.29 -11.47
N PHE A 80 5.61 4.80 -10.46
CA PHE A 80 6.96 5.28 -10.11
C PHE A 80 8.09 4.49 -10.77
N HIS A 81 7.78 3.56 -11.68
CA HIS A 81 8.79 2.68 -12.28
C HIS A 81 9.88 3.47 -13.03
N ALA A 82 9.51 4.48 -13.82
CA ALA A 82 10.47 5.35 -14.49
C ALA A 82 11.36 6.08 -13.46
N ALA A 83 10.73 6.68 -12.44
CA ALA A 83 11.38 7.39 -11.35
C ALA A 83 12.33 6.53 -10.49
N ARG A 84 12.24 5.19 -10.60
CA ARG A 84 13.09 4.23 -9.90
C ARG A 84 14.44 4.02 -10.57
N PHE A 85 14.51 4.15 -11.90
CA PHE A 85 15.74 3.97 -12.68
C PHE A 85 16.33 5.31 -13.13
N ASP A 86 15.49 6.32 -13.29
CA ASP A 86 15.85 7.68 -13.60
C ASP A 86 15.24 8.62 -12.56
N ILE A 87 16.07 9.33 -11.81
CA ILE A 87 15.61 10.25 -10.76
C ILE A 87 14.70 11.36 -11.32
N GLU A 88 14.86 11.69 -12.60
CA GLU A 88 14.05 12.68 -13.31
C GLU A 88 12.84 12.07 -14.03
N GLY A 89 12.69 10.74 -14.00
CA GLY A 89 11.60 10.02 -14.65
C GLY A 89 10.21 10.59 -14.30
N GLU A 90 9.37 10.73 -15.32
CA GLU A 90 8.02 11.28 -15.19
C GLU A 90 7.09 10.33 -14.41
N VAL A 91 6.14 10.92 -13.70
CA VAL A 91 5.09 10.23 -12.95
C VAL A 91 3.78 10.94 -13.25
N ASP A 92 2.73 10.17 -13.57
CA ASP A 92 1.40 10.71 -13.82
C ASP A 92 0.69 11.03 -12.49
N GLU A 93 0.68 12.31 -12.12
CA GLU A 93 0.10 12.78 -10.86
C GLU A 93 -1.42 12.53 -10.76
N ASP A 94 -2.14 12.70 -11.86
CA ASP A 94 -3.60 12.51 -11.89
C ASP A 94 -3.93 11.04 -11.64
N LYS A 95 -3.18 10.14 -12.29
CA LYS A 95 -3.31 8.71 -12.09
C LYS A 95 -2.89 8.26 -10.69
N ILE A 96 -1.85 8.86 -10.12
CA ILE A 96 -1.44 8.62 -8.72
C ILE A 96 -2.55 9.00 -7.74
N ASN A 97 -3.23 10.13 -7.95
CA ASN A 97 -4.33 10.54 -7.09
C ASN A 97 -5.49 9.54 -7.15
N ILE A 98 -5.87 9.08 -8.35
CA ILE A 98 -6.91 8.06 -8.53
C ILE A 98 -6.52 6.75 -7.84
N LEU A 99 -5.32 6.24 -8.12
CA LEU A 99 -4.83 4.98 -7.55
C LEU A 99 -4.70 5.05 -6.03
N TYR A 100 -4.32 6.21 -5.48
CA TYR A 100 -4.26 6.40 -4.04
C TYR A 100 -5.62 6.19 -3.38
N ASP A 101 -6.67 6.81 -3.89
CA ASP A 101 -8.02 6.68 -3.33
C ASP A 101 -8.53 5.23 -3.48
N GLU A 102 -8.26 4.58 -4.62
CA GLU A 102 -8.59 3.16 -4.83
C GLU A 102 -7.89 2.23 -3.84
N VAL A 103 -6.64 2.52 -3.47
CA VAL A 103 -5.90 1.75 -2.47
C VAL A 103 -6.51 1.92 -1.08
N LEU A 104 -6.95 3.13 -0.70
CA LEU A 104 -7.61 3.36 0.59
C LEU A 104 -8.93 2.59 0.69
N VAL A 105 -9.69 2.54 -0.40
CA VAL A 105 -10.91 1.72 -0.48
C VAL A 105 -10.58 0.23 -0.32
N ALA A 106 -9.60 -0.28 -1.08
CA ALA A 106 -9.22 -1.69 -0.99
C ALA A 106 -8.66 -2.09 0.39
N TYR A 107 -7.96 -1.16 1.08
CA TYR A 107 -7.53 -1.37 2.46
C TYR A 107 -8.73 -1.50 3.40
N ASN A 108 -9.72 -0.62 3.27
CA ASN A 108 -10.93 -0.67 4.10
C ASN A 108 -11.69 -1.99 3.90
N ASP A 109 -11.85 -2.43 2.66
CA ASP A 109 -12.48 -3.72 2.34
C ASP A 109 -11.70 -4.88 2.96
N MET A 110 -10.37 -4.85 2.89
CA MET A 110 -9.51 -5.85 3.52
C MET A 110 -9.67 -5.89 5.05
N VAL A 111 -9.63 -4.75 5.76
CA VAL A 111 -9.74 -4.77 7.22
C VAL A 111 -11.13 -5.20 7.68
N ILE A 112 -12.20 -4.87 6.93
CA ILE A 112 -13.56 -5.36 7.19
C ILE A 112 -13.62 -6.89 7.02
N ALA A 113 -13.10 -7.42 5.91
CA ALA A 113 -13.12 -8.87 5.64
C ALA A 113 -12.34 -9.68 6.69
N LEU A 114 -11.30 -9.08 7.29
CA LEU A 114 -10.52 -9.68 8.37
C LEU A 114 -11.14 -9.49 9.77
N GLY A 115 -12.24 -8.74 9.91
CA GLY A 115 -12.92 -8.48 11.19
C GLY A 115 -12.30 -7.35 12.03
N PHE A 116 -11.66 -6.38 11.37
CA PHE A 116 -10.95 -5.25 11.97
C PHE A 116 -11.50 -3.89 11.52
N ASP A 117 -12.83 -3.74 11.51
CA ASP A 117 -13.55 -2.52 11.12
C ASP A 117 -13.06 -1.25 11.85
N LYS A 118 -12.53 -1.40 13.07
CA LYS A 118 -11.95 -0.30 13.85
C LYS A 118 -10.73 0.37 13.18
N GLU A 119 -10.09 -0.31 12.22
CA GLU A 119 -8.91 0.16 11.52
C GLU A 119 -9.22 0.88 10.19
N ILE A 120 -10.51 0.99 9.83
CA ILE A 120 -10.96 1.72 8.63
C ILE A 120 -10.41 3.15 8.63
N VAL A 121 -9.93 3.59 7.47
CA VAL A 121 -9.45 4.95 7.24
C VAL A 121 -10.46 5.76 6.43
N ASN A 122 -10.47 7.08 6.65
CA ASN A 122 -11.33 7.99 5.89
C ASN A 122 -10.69 8.34 4.55
N VAL A 123 -11.22 7.81 3.45
CA VAL A 123 -10.68 8.01 2.09
C VAL A 123 -10.50 9.49 1.73
N ASN A 124 -11.36 10.38 2.23
CA ASN A 124 -11.31 11.82 1.91
C ASN A 124 -10.35 12.63 2.80
N ARG A 125 -9.80 12.02 3.87
CA ARG A 125 -9.01 12.74 4.90
C ARG A 125 -7.72 12.06 5.31
N PHE A 126 -7.44 10.87 4.79
CA PHE A 126 -6.31 10.06 5.22
C PHE A 126 -4.97 10.66 4.80
#